data_AF-A0A1B6GUX3-F1
#
_entry.id   AF-A0A1B6GUX3-F1
#
_cell.length_a   1.000
_cell.length_b   1.000
_cell.length_c   1.000
_cell.angle_alpha   90.00
_cell.angle_beta   90.00
_cell.angle_gamma   90.00
#
_symmetry.space_group_name_H-M   'P 1'
#
loop_
_entity.id
_entity.type
_entity.pdbx_description
1 polymer ?
#
loop_
_entity_poly.entity_id
_entity_poly.type
_entity_poly.pdbx_seq_one_letter_code
_entity_poly.pdbx_strand_id
1 'polypeptide(L)'
;HPKYKLGVSDYDISVIKTKRKFNLTKNVNTVKLSSQPWTHHSYLECKFTGFGKVQIGIKSKEDEMRKTHSLAVKNPCLCSFRMKAFFGPSAVSRYLCTKPEEDVGVCSGDSGGGLLCGGEVKAVAMQLVQLENIKTCDVGRIGKLQCGSPRSFSVFQDLCPFVRWVNSHVKLLNNSEISPNCVEPKGHCARIKYSLATIVGALIIQFIFLTIQNICIINTFPKV
;
A
#
# COMPACT_ATOMS: atom_id res chain seq x y z
N HIS A 1 -4.92 6.97 11.18
CA HIS A 1 -4.70 5.81 12.07
C HIS A 1 -3.54 6.11 13.02
N PRO A 2 -3.49 5.66 14.29
CA PRO A 2 -2.40 5.99 15.22
C PRO A 2 -0.99 5.59 14.75
N LYS A 3 -0.90 4.59 13.87
CA LYS A 3 0.38 4.14 13.27
C LYS A 3 0.72 4.81 11.94
N TYR A 4 -0.11 5.73 11.45
CA TYR A 4 0.18 6.50 10.23
C TYR A 4 1.43 7.35 10.43
N LYS A 5 2.31 7.39 9.43
CA LYS A 5 3.50 8.24 9.40
C LYS A 5 3.54 9.00 8.09
N LEU A 6 3.72 10.33 8.18
CA LEU A 6 3.85 11.16 7.00
C LEU A 6 5.00 10.67 6.12
N GLY A 7 4.77 10.63 4.80
CA GLY A 7 5.76 10.16 3.82
C GLY A 7 5.86 8.64 3.69
N VAL A 8 5.17 7.87 4.54
CA VAL A 8 5.00 6.43 4.38
C VAL A 8 3.55 6.20 3.95
N SER A 9 3.34 5.62 2.77
CA SER A 9 2.01 5.26 2.26
C SER A 9 1.42 4.07 3.02
N ASP A 10 1.38 4.11 4.35
CA ASP A 10 0.99 3.00 5.19
C ASP A 10 0.12 3.45 6.36
N TYR A 11 -0.82 2.59 6.77
CA TYR A 11 -1.88 2.91 7.74
C TYR A 11 -2.68 4.15 7.32
N ASP A 12 -2.86 4.35 6.01
CA ASP A 12 -3.51 5.52 5.41
C ASP A 12 -5.03 5.39 5.44
N ILE A 13 -5.56 5.37 6.67
CA ILE A 13 -6.98 5.26 6.96
C ILE A 13 -7.34 6.17 8.13
N SER A 14 -8.52 6.79 8.06
CA SER A 14 -9.02 7.68 9.11
C SER A 14 -10.50 7.46 9.39
N VAL A 15 -10.94 7.86 10.58
CA VAL A 15 -12.35 7.91 10.98
C VAL A 15 -12.65 9.36 11.33
N ILE A 16 -13.68 9.94 10.71
CA ILE A 16 -14.12 11.31 10.96
C ILE A 16 -15.46 11.25 11.68
N LYS A 17 -15.52 11.84 12.88
CA LYS A 17 -16.76 11.98 13.64
C LYS A 17 -17.34 13.37 13.41
N THR A 18 -18.53 13.45 12.84
CA THR A 18 -19.23 14.72 12.67
C THR A 18 -19.81 15.22 13.98
N LYS A 19 -19.87 16.55 14.15
CA LYS A 19 -20.48 17.19 15.33
C LYS A 19 -21.99 16.91 15.41
N ARG A 20 -22.66 16.79 14.27
CA ARG A 20 -24.09 16.49 14.14
C ARG A 20 -24.28 15.25 13.28
N LYS A 21 -25.30 14.46 13.59
CA LYS A 21 -25.71 13.32 12.75
C LYS A 21 -26.23 13.83 11.41
N PHE A 22 -25.93 13.13 10.33
CA PHE A 22 -26.55 13.40 9.03
C PHE A 22 -28.03 13.03 9.07
N ASN A 23 -28.88 13.82 8.40
CA ASN A 23 -30.26 13.41 8.13
C ASN A 23 -30.26 12.49 6.91
N LEU A 24 -30.71 11.25 7.10
CA LEU A 24 -30.73 10.27 6.02
C LEU A 24 -31.89 10.58 5.06
N THR A 25 -31.58 10.57 3.77
CA THR A 25 -32.52 10.87 2.69
C THR A 25 -32.24 9.94 1.50
N LYS A 26 -33.04 10.04 0.44
CA LYS A 26 -32.74 9.35 -0.82
C LYS A 26 -31.36 9.68 -1.42
N ASN A 27 -30.80 10.85 -1.10
CA ASN A 27 -29.52 11.32 -1.64
C ASN A 27 -28.36 11.21 -0.64
N VAL A 28 -28.67 11.00 0.64
CA VAL A 28 -27.68 10.88 1.74
C VAL A 28 -28.00 9.60 2.50
N ASN A 29 -27.20 8.56 2.27
CA ASN A 29 -27.41 7.28 2.93
C ASN A 29 -26.08 6.65 3.35
N THR A 30 -26.17 5.60 4.14
CA THR A 30 -25.03 4.81 4.61
C THR A 30 -24.69 3.69 3.64
N VAL A 31 -23.45 3.21 3.72
CA VAL A 31 -22.97 2.03 3.00
C VAL A 31 -22.29 1.10 4.01
N LYS A 32 -22.42 -0.21 3.79
CA LYS A 32 -21.80 -1.22 4.67
C LYS A 32 -20.28 -1.20 4.50
N LEU A 33 -19.58 -1.39 5.62
CA LEU A 33 -18.15 -1.67 5.62
C LEU A 33 -17.94 -3.17 5.48
N SER A 34 -16.98 -3.59 4.65
CA SER A 34 -16.65 -5.00 4.55
C SER A 34 -15.86 -5.46 5.77
N SER A 35 -16.22 -6.64 6.28
CA SER A 35 -15.59 -7.26 7.44
C SER A 35 -14.81 -8.53 7.08
N GLN A 36 -14.65 -8.78 5.78
CA GLN A 36 -14.08 -10.00 5.21
C GLN A 36 -12.75 -9.71 4.50
N PRO A 37 -11.77 -10.63 4.58
CA PRO A 37 -10.51 -10.49 3.89
C PRO A 37 -10.68 -10.56 2.38
N TRP A 38 -9.69 -10.06 1.66
CA TRP A 38 -9.57 -10.32 0.25
C TRP A 38 -9.20 -11.79 0.00
N THR A 39 -10.12 -12.58 -0.55
CA THR A 39 -9.90 -14.01 -0.84
C THR A 39 -9.82 -14.31 -2.34
N HIS A 40 -10.00 -13.31 -3.20
CA HIS A 40 -10.02 -13.51 -4.64
C HIS A 40 -8.59 -13.62 -5.20
N HIS A 41 -8.33 -14.70 -5.93
CA HIS A 41 -7.06 -14.92 -6.60
C HIS A 41 -6.96 -14.19 -7.96
N SER A 42 -8.10 -13.77 -8.51
CA SER A 42 -8.21 -12.96 -9.72
C SER A 42 -8.61 -11.52 -9.40
N TYR A 43 -8.75 -10.70 -10.45
CA TYR A 43 -9.42 -9.42 -10.33
C TYR A 43 -10.89 -9.61 -9.97
N LEU A 44 -11.38 -8.75 -9.08
CA LEU A 44 -12.79 -8.61 -8.71
C LEU A 44 -13.28 -7.26 -9.23
N GLU A 45 -14.46 -7.24 -9.84
CA GLU A 45 -15.09 -5.98 -10.23
C GLU A 45 -15.59 -5.22 -8.99
N CYS A 46 -15.13 -3.99 -8.85
CA CYS A 46 -15.52 -3.05 -7.82
C CYS A 46 -16.02 -1.76 -8.45
N LYS A 47 -16.77 -0.95 -7.69
CA LYS A 47 -17.25 0.36 -8.09
C LYS A 47 -16.55 1.45 -7.30
N PHE A 48 -16.18 2.51 -7.98
CA PHE A 48 -15.67 3.73 -7.36
C PHE A 48 -16.46 4.93 -7.87
N THR A 49 -16.87 5.81 -6.95
CA THR A 49 -17.60 7.02 -7.29
C THR A 49 -16.90 8.23 -6.69
N GLY A 50 -16.62 9.24 -7.51
CA GLY A 50 -15.87 10.41 -7.10
C GLY A 50 -16.03 11.61 -8.03
N PHE A 51 -15.28 12.67 -7.72
CA PHE A 51 -15.19 13.92 -8.49
C PHE A 51 -13.75 14.22 -8.91
N GLY A 52 -12.83 13.26 -8.79
CA GLY A 52 -11.45 13.45 -9.15
C GLY A 52 -11.28 13.88 -10.60
N LYS A 53 -10.16 14.53 -10.86
CA LYS A 53 -9.86 15.13 -12.16
C LYS A 53 -9.93 14.12 -13.31
N VAL A 54 -10.28 14.58 -14.50
CA VAL A 54 -10.07 13.77 -15.72
C VAL A 54 -8.58 13.70 -16.05
N GLN A 55 -7.86 14.82 -15.91
CA GLN A 55 -6.43 14.91 -16.19
C GLN A 55 -5.70 15.82 -15.20
N ILE A 56 -4.47 15.44 -14.83
CA ILE A 56 -3.65 16.23 -13.90
C ILE A 56 -3.16 17.51 -14.57
N GLY A 57 -3.39 18.64 -13.90
CA GLY A 57 -2.93 19.97 -14.32
C GLY A 57 -3.78 20.62 -15.41
N ILE A 58 -4.83 19.95 -15.89
CA ILE A 58 -5.77 20.50 -16.87
C ILE A 58 -7.15 20.58 -16.19
N LYS A 59 -7.83 21.71 -16.37
CA LYS A 59 -9.22 21.86 -15.92
C LYS A 59 -10.13 21.42 -17.06
N SER A 60 -11.14 20.61 -16.76
CA SER A 60 -12.22 20.31 -17.70
C SER A 60 -13.57 20.42 -17.00
N LYS A 61 -14.66 20.59 -17.76
CA LYS A 61 -16.00 20.71 -17.17
C LYS A 61 -16.43 19.41 -16.47
N GLU A 62 -15.89 18.29 -16.93
CA GLU A 62 -16.08 16.97 -16.34
C GLU A 62 -15.43 16.82 -14.96
N ASP A 63 -14.56 17.74 -14.52
CA ASP A 63 -14.05 17.79 -13.14
C ASP A 63 -15.18 18.16 -12.14
N GLU A 64 -16.26 18.79 -12.59
CA GLU A 64 -17.42 19.16 -11.73
C GLU A 64 -18.50 18.08 -11.66
N MET A 65 -18.32 16.99 -12.40
CA MET A 65 -19.31 15.92 -12.52
C MET A 65 -18.93 14.72 -11.64
N ARG A 66 -19.95 14.16 -10.97
CA ARG A 66 -19.80 12.89 -10.24
C ARG A 66 -19.66 11.74 -11.22
N LYS A 67 -18.56 11.02 -11.16
CA LYS A 67 -18.25 9.89 -12.04
C LYS A 67 -18.31 8.59 -11.26
N THR A 68 -18.77 7.52 -11.91
CA THR A 68 -18.77 6.16 -11.35
C THR A 68 -18.07 5.23 -12.32
N HIS A 69 -17.08 4.51 -11.82
CA HIS A 69 -16.24 3.60 -12.59
C HIS A 69 -16.44 2.17 -12.07
N SER A 70 -16.52 1.20 -12.98
CA SER A 70 -16.22 -0.19 -12.65
C SER A 70 -14.70 -0.39 -12.79
N LEU A 71 -14.07 -0.93 -11.76
CA LEU A 71 -12.63 -1.13 -11.66
C LEU A 71 -12.33 -2.60 -11.38
N ALA A 72 -11.40 -3.19 -12.11
CA ALA A 72 -10.89 -4.52 -11.85
C ALA A 72 -9.79 -4.46 -10.77
N VAL A 73 -10.11 -4.87 -9.54
CA VAL A 73 -9.20 -4.74 -8.39
C VAL A 73 -8.68 -6.08 -7.92
N LYS A 74 -7.42 -6.15 -7.47
CA LYS A 74 -6.83 -7.37 -6.88
C LYS A 74 -5.86 -7.11 -5.73
N ASN A 75 -5.58 -8.20 -5.01
CA ASN A 75 -4.46 -8.37 -4.07
C ASN A 75 -3.85 -9.77 -4.30
N PRO A 76 -2.51 -9.89 -4.43
CA PRO A 76 -1.50 -8.83 -4.45
C PRO A 76 -1.57 -7.97 -5.70
N CYS A 77 -1.16 -6.71 -5.56
CA CYS A 77 -0.98 -5.78 -6.67
C CYS A 77 -0.07 -6.38 -7.76
N LEU A 78 -0.34 -6.02 -9.02
CA LEU A 78 0.64 -6.25 -10.08
C LEU A 78 1.94 -5.52 -9.72
N CYS A 79 3.09 -6.10 -10.06
CA CYS A 79 4.39 -5.54 -9.71
C CYS A 79 4.65 -5.40 -8.20
N SER A 80 3.89 -6.12 -7.35
CA SER A 80 4.05 -6.05 -5.89
C SER A 80 5.49 -6.25 -5.42
N PHE A 81 6.28 -7.11 -6.08
CA PHE A 81 7.70 -7.30 -5.73
C PHE A 81 8.54 -6.02 -5.86
N ARG A 82 8.39 -5.23 -6.94
CA ARG A 82 9.06 -3.93 -7.10
C ARG A 82 8.47 -2.87 -6.19
N MET A 83 7.15 -2.87 -6.03
CA MET A 83 6.48 -1.98 -5.08
C MET A 83 6.99 -2.20 -3.66
N LYS A 84 7.22 -3.44 -3.23
CA LYS A 84 7.75 -3.76 -1.89
C LYS A 84 9.16 -3.21 -1.68
N ALA A 85 9.99 -3.19 -2.74
CA ALA A 85 11.32 -2.58 -2.67
C ALA A 85 11.25 -1.04 -2.54
N PHE A 86 10.23 -0.41 -3.13
CA PHE A 86 10.09 1.05 -3.14
C PHE A 86 9.29 1.61 -1.95
N PHE A 87 8.12 1.03 -1.65
CA PHE A 87 7.20 1.46 -0.59
C PHE A 87 7.33 0.66 0.72
N GLY A 88 8.12 -0.41 0.71
CA GLY A 88 8.29 -1.32 1.85
C GLY A 88 7.30 -2.50 1.85
N PRO A 89 7.74 -3.69 2.31
CA PRO A 89 6.95 -4.91 2.23
C PRO A 89 5.67 -4.87 3.06
N SER A 90 5.73 -4.20 4.21
CA SER A 90 4.61 -4.04 5.11
C SER A 90 3.48 -3.27 4.42
N ALA A 91 3.74 -2.05 3.93
CA ALA A 91 2.71 -1.22 3.31
C ALA A 91 2.03 -1.93 2.13
N VAL A 92 2.83 -2.48 1.20
CA VAL A 92 2.33 -3.13 -0.02
C VAL A 92 1.49 -4.37 0.26
N SER A 93 1.72 -5.07 1.37
CA SER A 93 0.86 -6.21 1.77
C SER A 93 -0.58 -5.81 2.10
N ARG A 94 -0.85 -4.51 2.30
CA ARG A 94 -2.16 -3.95 2.63
C ARG A 94 -2.73 -3.09 1.50
N TYR A 95 -2.16 -3.18 0.31
CA TYR A 95 -2.67 -2.48 -0.85
C TYR A 95 -3.60 -3.39 -1.65
N LEU A 96 -4.68 -2.78 -2.15
CA LEU A 96 -5.43 -3.30 -3.28
C LEU A 96 -5.12 -2.42 -4.49
N CYS A 97 -4.99 -3.02 -5.68
CA CYS A 97 -4.65 -2.26 -6.88
C CYS A 97 -5.60 -2.55 -8.04
N THR A 98 -5.89 -1.52 -8.83
CA THR A 98 -6.61 -1.68 -10.11
C THR A 98 -5.74 -2.38 -11.14
N LYS A 99 -6.37 -2.82 -12.23
CA LYS A 99 -5.67 -3.38 -13.38
C LYS A 99 -5.16 -2.23 -14.26
N PRO A 100 -3.84 -2.13 -14.51
CA PRO A 100 -3.32 -1.22 -15.52
C PRO A 100 -3.92 -1.54 -16.90
N GLU A 101 -3.86 -0.57 -17.82
CA GLU A 101 -4.39 -0.65 -19.20
C GLU A 101 -5.92 -0.72 -19.33
N GLU A 102 -6.62 -1.39 -18.41
CA GLU A 102 -8.06 -1.62 -18.49
C GLU A 102 -8.88 -0.62 -17.66
N ASP A 103 -8.32 -0.10 -16.58
CA ASP A 103 -9.05 0.79 -15.67
C ASP A 103 -8.63 2.25 -15.81
N VAL A 104 -9.60 3.12 -16.10
CA VAL A 104 -9.48 4.56 -15.84
C VAL A 104 -9.65 4.75 -14.33
N GLY A 105 -8.58 4.47 -13.58
CA GLY A 105 -8.57 4.48 -12.13
C GLY A 105 -8.87 5.86 -11.52
N VAL A 106 -8.73 5.96 -10.19
CA VAL A 106 -8.91 7.21 -9.43
C VAL A 106 -7.89 8.27 -9.84
N CYS A 107 -8.21 9.55 -9.67
CA CYS A 107 -7.31 10.67 -10.00
C CYS A 107 -7.19 11.66 -8.83
N SER A 108 -6.42 12.74 -9.02
CA SER A 108 -6.33 13.83 -8.04
C SER A 108 -7.71 14.36 -7.68
N GLY A 109 -8.03 14.36 -6.39
CA GLY A 109 -9.36 14.72 -5.86
C GLY A 109 -10.19 13.53 -5.37
N ASP A 110 -9.82 12.31 -5.75
CA ASP A 110 -10.51 11.07 -5.31
C ASP A 110 -9.95 10.48 -4.01
N SER A 111 -8.78 10.93 -3.54
CA SER A 111 -8.14 10.42 -2.32
C SER A 111 -9.09 10.47 -1.11
N GLY A 112 -9.16 9.37 -0.36
CA GLY A 112 -10.10 9.18 0.75
C GLY A 112 -11.46 8.60 0.33
N GLY A 113 -11.76 8.50 -0.97
CA GLY A 113 -12.98 7.88 -1.48
C GLY A 113 -13.06 6.38 -1.20
N GLY A 114 -14.26 5.84 -0.99
CA GLY A 114 -14.48 4.41 -0.74
C GLY A 114 -14.55 3.59 -2.02
N LEU A 115 -13.84 2.46 -2.06
CA LEU A 115 -13.95 1.43 -3.10
C LEU A 115 -15.00 0.40 -2.66
N LEU A 116 -16.07 0.25 -3.44
CA LEU A 116 -17.17 -0.66 -3.16
C LEU A 116 -17.02 -1.95 -3.96
N CYS A 117 -16.95 -3.11 -3.31
CA CYS A 117 -16.95 -4.40 -3.98
C CYS A 117 -18.06 -5.27 -3.37
N GLY A 118 -18.95 -5.84 -4.18
CA GLY A 118 -20.09 -6.60 -3.68
C GLY A 118 -21.06 -5.77 -2.81
N GLY A 119 -21.12 -4.45 -3.01
CA GLY A 119 -21.98 -3.54 -2.24
C GLY A 119 -21.42 -3.09 -0.90
N GLU A 120 -20.19 -3.49 -0.54
CA GLU A 120 -19.52 -3.08 0.69
C GLU A 120 -18.26 -2.30 0.40
N VAL A 121 -17.93 -1.31 1.24
CA VAL A 121 -16.64 -0.61 1.18
C VAL A 121 -15.55 -1.56 1.63
N LYS A 122 -14.66 -1.94 0.71
CA LYS A 122 -13.51 -2.81 0.98
C LYS A 122 -12.19 -2.07 1.17
N ALA A 123 -12.08 -0.86 0.63
CA ALA A 123 -10.83 -0.10 0.70
C ALA A 123 -11.05 1.41 0.52
N VAL A 124 -10.02 2.19 0.80
CA VAL A 124 -10.00 3.66 0.69
C VAL A 124 -8.98 4.08 -0.36
N ALA A 125 -9.34 4.98 -1.28
CA ALA A 125 -8.44 5.46 -2.33
C ALA A 125 -7.27 6.24 -1.72
N MET A 126 -6.05 5.86 -2.08
CA MET A 126 -4.83 6.51 -1.59
C MET A 126 -4.17 7.33 -2.68
N GLN A 127 -3.68 6.65 -3.72
CA GLN A 127 -2.77 7.23 -4.70
C GLN A 127 -2.83 6.53 -6.05
N LEU A 128 -2.26 7.19 -7.06
CA LEU A 128 -1.93 6.60 -8.35
C LEU A 128 -0.44 6.23 -8.37
N VAL A 129 -0.13 5.05 -8.90
CA VAL A 129 1.23 4.65 -9.23
C VAL A 129 1.33 4.53 -10.74
N GLN A 130 2.38 5.09 -11.32
CA GLN A 130 2.69 4.95 -12.73
C GLN A 130 3.99 4.19 -12.91
N LEU A 131 3.94 3.16 -13.75
CA LEU A 131 5.09 2.38 -14.16
C LEU A 131 5.74 3.01 -15.37
N GLU A 132 7.06 2.88 -15.47
CA GLU A 132 7.77 3.18 -16.71
C GLU A 132 7.39 2.15 -17.78
N ASN A 133 7.42 0.87 -17.39
CA ASN A 133 7.05 -0.26 -18.25
C ASN A 133 6.37 -1.34 -17.41
N ILE A 134 5.20 -1.77 -17.87
CA ILE A 134 4.36 -2.78 -17.20
C ILE A 134 5.03 -4.15 -17.14
N LYS A 135 5.87 -4.49 -18.13
CA LYS A 135 6.55 -5.79 -18.23
C LYS A 135 7.75 -5.88 -17.29
N THR A 136 8.48 -4.79 -17.12
CA THR A 136 9.66 -4.74 -16.24
C THR A 136 9.31 -4.36 -14.80
N CYS A 137 8.10 -3.82 -14.59
CA CYS A 137 7.60 -3.36 -13.30
C CYS A 137 8.44 -2.23 -12.70
N ASP A 138 9.10 -1.42 -13.52
CA ASP A 138 9.96 -0.36 -13.01
C ASP A 138 9.14 0.77 -12.37
N VAL A 139 9.29 0.88 -11.05
CA VAL A 139 8.72 1.91 -10.18
C VAL A 139 9.86 2.86 -9.81
N GLY A 140 9.80 4.14 -10.16
CA GLY A 140 10.75 5.12 -9.61
C GLY A 140 11.33 6.19 -10.54
N ARG A 141 11.02 6.21 -11.84
CA ARG A 141 11.29 7.40 -12.67
C ARG A 141 10.01 8.22 -12.83
N ILE A 142 10.04 9.44 -12.31
CA ILE A 142 8.92 10.39 -12.35
C ILE A 142 8.75 10.88 -13.79
N GLY A 143 8.08 10.09 -14.62
CA GLY A 143 7.30 10.63 -15.72
C GLY A 143 6.14 11.46 -15.15
N LYS A 144 5.64 12.44 -15.91
CA LYS A 144 4.46 13.21 -15.50
C LYS A 144 3.30 12.25 -15.23
N LEU A 145 2.88 12.15 -13.95
CA LEU A 145 1.77 11.31 -13.52
C LEU A 145 0.53 11.66 -14.34
N GLN A 146 -0.11 10.65 -14.92
CA GLN A 146 -1.28 10.82 -15.77
C GLN A 146 -2.40 9.87 -15.33
N CYS A 147 -3.58 10.47 -15.16
CA CYS A 147 -4.81 9.73 -14.92
C CYS A 147 -5.24 9.02 -16.20
N GLY A 148 -5.77 7.80 -16.07
CA GLY A 148 -6.15 6.96 -17.22
C GLY A 148 -4.99 6.54 -18.12
N SER A 149 -3.73 6.69 -17.68
CA SER A 149 -2.59 6.18 -18.44
C SER A 149 -2.62 4.65 -18.45
N PRO A 150 -2.32 3.98 -19.58
CA PRO A 150 -2.26 2.53 -19.62
C PRO A 150 -1.19 1.96 -18.67
N ARG A 151 -0.22 2.77 -18.27
CA ARG A 151 0.84 2.38 -17.33
C ARG A 151 0.57 2.82 -15.89
N SER A 152 -0.57 3.43 -15.60
CA SER A 152 -0.95 3.78 -14.24
C SER A 152 -1.99 2.84 -13.68
N PHE A 153 -1.98 2.70 -12.36
CA PHE A 153 -3.00 2.00 -11.60
C PHE A 153 -3.23 2.71 -10.28
N SER A 154 -4.44 2.57 -9.76
CA SER A 154 -4.80 3.12 -8.46
C SER A 154 -4.43 2.14 -7.36
N VAL A 155 -3.96 2.69 -6.25
CA VAL A 155 -3.65 1.98 -5.02
C VAL A 155 -4.65 2.41 -3.97
N PHE A 156 -5.26 1.43 -3.32
CA PHE A 156 -6.20 1.61 -2.22
C PHE A 156 -5.67 0.98 -0.93
N GLN A 157 -5.99 1.60 0.20
CA GLN A 157 -5.76 1.03 1.52
C GLN A 157 -6.82 -0.03 1.80
N ASP A 158 -6.44 -1.30 1.89
CA ASP A 158 -7.34 -2.37 2.33
C ASP A 158 -7.92 -2.05 3.72
N LEU A 159 -9.25 -2.11 3.85
CA LEU A 159 -9.97 -1.86 5.10
C LEU A 159 -9.82 -3.03 6.09
N CYS A 160 -9.74 -4.27 5.60
CA CYS A 160 -9.83 -5.47 6.43
C CYS A 160 -8.82 -5.46 7.60
N PRO A 161 -7.53 -5.16 7.41
CA PRO A 161 -6.57 -5.08 8.52
C PRO A 161 -6.95 -4.05 9.61
N PHE A 162 -7.76 -3.04 9.29
CA PHE A 162 -8.09 -1.94 10.19
C PHE A 162 -9.54 -1.95 10.67
N VAL A 163 -10.37 -2.88 10.19
CA VAL A 163 -11.81 -2.85 10.46
C VAL A 163 -12.13 -2.94 11.96
N ARG A 164 -11.30 -3.65 12.76
CA ARG A 164 -11.41 -3.69 14.22
C ARG A 164 -11.13 -2.33 14.86
N TRP A 165 -10.06 -1.65 14.41
CA TRP A 165 -9.74 -0.31 14.86
C TRP A 165 -10.83 0.68 14.45
N VAL A 166 -11.36 0.61 13.22
CA VAL A 166 -12.50 1.42 12.80
C VAL A 166 -13.69 1.14 13.73
N ASN A 167 -14.04 -0.13 13.94
CA ASN A 167 -15.18 -0.53 14.76
C ASN A 167 -15.05 -0.12 16.24
N SER A 168 -13.84 -0.02 16.80
CA SER A 168 -13.66 0.49 18.16
C SER A 168 -14.08 1.96 18.32
N HIS A 169 -14.13 2.72 17.21
CA HIS A 169 -14.58 4.12 17.20
C HIS A 169 -16.04 4.27 16.80
N VAL A 170 -16.52 3.48 15.84
CA VAL A 170 -17.87 3.65 15.25
C VAL A 170 -18.91 2.68 15.82
N LYS A 171 -18.49 1.52 16.35
CA LYS A 171 -19.35 0.47 16.93
C LYS A 171 -20.50 0.05 15.99
N LEU A 172 -20.19 -0.14 14.71
CA LEU A 172 -21.17 -0.48 13.66
C LEU A 172 -21.29 -1.99 13.41
N LEU A 173 -20.27 -2.77 13.75
CA LEU A 173 -20.19 -4.20 13.48
C LEU A 173 -20.17 -4.98 14.78
N ASN A 174 -20.78 -6.17 14.79
CA ASN A 174 -20.55 -7.13 15.86
C ASN A 174 -19.16 -7.75 15.69
N ASN A 175 -18.43 -7.95 16.79
CA ASN A 175 -17.09 -8.54 16.72
C ASN A 175 -17.08 -9.95 16.09
N SER A 176 -18.19 -10.68 16.19
CA SER A 176 -18.40 -11.99 15.54
C SER A 176 -18.52 -11.92 14.01
N GLU A 177 -18.98 -10.78 13.47
CA GLU A 177 -19.10 -10.56 12.02
C GLU A 177 -17.75 -10.20 11.39
N ILE A 178 -16.78 -9.80 12.21
CA ILE A 178 -15.44 -9.45 11.74
C ILE A 178 -14.61 -10.71 11.60
N SER A 179 -14.22 -11.04 10.37
CA SER A 179 -13.37 -12.18 10.09
C SER A 179 -12.14 -12.21 10.98
N PRO A 180 -11.75 -13.37 11.55
CA PRO A 180 -10.54 -13.51 12.35
C PRO A 180 -9.28 -13.22 11.53
N ASN A 181 -9.36 -13.26 10.20
CA ASN A 181 -8.24 -12.96 9.29
C ASN A 181 -8.04 -11.46 9.04
N CYS A 182 -8.98 -10.61 9.46
CA CYS A 182 -8.86 -9.16 9.37
C CYS A 182 -8.00 -8.58 10.51
N VAL A 183 -6.72 -8.94 10.51
CA VAL A 183 -5.79 -8.62 11.59
C VAL A 183 -4.88 -7.48 11.19
N GLU A 184 -4.84 -6.44 12.03
CA GLU A 184 -3.85 -5.41 11.90
C GLU A 184 -2.45 -6.01 12.17
N PRO A 185 -1.48 -5.87 11.26
CA PRO A 185 -0.15 -6.41 11.48
C PRO A 185 0.44 -5.83 12.77
N LYS A 186 0.90 -6.73 13.66
CA LYS A 186 1.75 -6.34 14.77
C LYS A 186 2.99 -5.71 14.13
N GLY A 187 3.23 -4.43 14.44
CA GLY A 187 4.37 -3.72 13.88
C GLY A 187 5.59 -4.59 14.11
N HIS A 188 6.23 -5.05 13.04
CA HIS A 188 7.55 -5.63 13.16
C HIS A 188 8.47 -4.49 13.57
N CYS A 189 8.54 -4.22 14.88
CA CYS A 189 9.84 -3.99 15.48
C CYS A 189 10.61 -5.31 15.33
N ALA A 190 11.04 -5.64 14.11
CA ALA A 190 12.30 -6.31 14.00
C ALA A 190 13.33 -5.29 14.50
N ARG A 191 13.50 -5.24 15.83
CA ARG A 191 14.82 -4.95 16.37
C ARG A 191 15.68 -6.02 15.70
N ILE A 192 16.36 -5.64 14.62
CA ILE A 192 17.59 -6.32 14.28
C ILE A 192 18.45 -6.08 15.52
N LYS A 193 18.40 -7.02 16.46
CA LYS A 193 19.41 -7.12 17.50
C LYS A 193 20.66 -7.49 16.74
N TYR A 194 21.35 -6.51 16.18
CA TYR A 194 22.79 -6.63 16.07
C TYR A 194 23.25 -6.80 17.52
N SER A 195 23.51 -8.05 17.90
CA SER A 195 24.29 -8.30 19.10
C SER A 195 25.57 -7.49 18.93
N LEU A 196 25.95 -6.67 19.91
CA LEU A 196 27.26 -6.01 19.89
C LEU A 196 28.40 -7.04 19.66
N ALA A 197 28.18 -8.31 20.00
CA ALA A 197 29.11 -9.40 19.75
C ALA A 197 29.44 -9.60 18.25
N THR A 198 28.49 -9.37 17.32
CA THR A 198 28.74 -9.58 15.89
C THR A 198 29.55 -8.45 15.25
N ILE A 199 29.46 -7.22 15.77
CA ILE A 199 30.24 -6.07 15.28
C ILE A 199 31.69 -6.15 15.82
N VAL A 200 31.87 -6.60 17.06
CA VAL A 200 33.21 -6.83 17.63
C VAL A 200 33.91 -8.01 16.94
N GLY A 201 33.18 -9.08 16.60
CA GLY A 201 33.73 -10.22 15.85
C GLY A 201 34.23 -9.85 14.45
N ALA A 202 33.49 -9.01 13.71
CA ALA A 202 33.89 -8.59 12.37
C ALA A 202 35.15 -7.68 12.37
N LEU A 203 35.28 -6.80 13.36
CA LEU A 203 36.45 -5.93 13.51
C LEU A 203 37.71 -6.71 13.96
N ILE A 204 37.55 -7.75 14.80
CA ILE A 204 38.65 -8.61 15.22
C ILE A 204 39.13 -9.49 14.05
N ILE A 205 38.22 -10.02 13.23
CA ILE A 205 38.59 -10.82 12.05
C ILE A 205 39.35 -9.94 11.04
N GLN A 206 38.95 -8.69 10.82
CA GLN A 206 39.69 -7.77 9.96
C GLN A 206 41.09 -7.42 10.50
N PHE A 207 41.25 -7.32 11.83
CA PHE A 207 42.57 -7.12 12.46
C PHE A 207 43.47 -8.36 12.39
N ILE A 208 42.90 -9.57 12.49
CA ILE A 208 43.64 -10.84 12.35
C ILE A 208 44.09 -11.03 10.89
N PHE A 209 43.25 -10.69 9.90
CA PHE A 209 43.65 -10.76 8.49
C PHE A 209 44.71 -9.72 8.10
N LEU A 210 44.73 -8.54 8.76
CA LEU A 210 45.77 -7.52 8.56
C LEU A 210 47.10 -7.83 9.28
N THR A 211 47.10 -8.69 10.30
CA THR A 211 48.33 -9.13 10.99
C THR A 211 48.95 -10.39 10.38
N ILE A 212 48.18 -11.21 9.65
CA ILE A 212 48.71 -12.42 8.98
C ILE A 212 49.43 -12.08 7.65
N GLN A 213 49.20 -10.92 7.04
CA GLN A 213 49.93 -10.51 5.82
C GLN A 213 51.37 -10.02 6.07
N ASN A 214 51.83 -9.87 7.31
CA ASN A 214 53.16 -9.36 7.64
C ASN A 214 54.16 -10.40 8.20
N ILE A 215 53.89 -11.72 8.12
CA ILE A 215 54.76 -12.77 8.70
C ILE A 215 55.31 -13.80 7.67
N CYS A 216 55.03 -13.66 6.37
CA CYS A 216 55.55 -14.61 5.37
C CYS A 216 56.36 -13.94 4.25
N ILE A 217 57.49 -13.31 4.57
CA ILE A 217 58.64 -13.19 3.66
C ILE A 217 59.93 -13.35 4.51
N ILE A 218 60.93 -14.05 3.96
CA ILE A 218 62.30 -14.32 4.44
C ILE A 218 62.50 -15.71 5.09
N ASN A 219 62.58 -16.77 4.26
CA ASN A 219 63.89 -17.33 3.85
C ASN A 219 63.73 -18.59 2.97
N THR A 220 64.23 -18.47 1.75
CA THR A 220 64.61 -19.53 0.82
C THR A 220 65.84 -20.29 1.31
N PHE A 221 65.85 -21.64 1.25
CA PHE A 221 66.98 -22.44 0.77
C PHE A 221 66.50 -23.88 0.43
N PRO A 222 66.89 -24.45 -0.74
CA PRO A 222 66.53 -25.82 -1.11
C PRO A 222 67.54 -26.84 -0.57
N LYS A 223 67.05 -28.04 -0.24
CA LYS A 223 67.83 -29.28 -0.28
C LYS A 223 67.15 -30.21 -1.27
N VAL A 224 67.65 -30.24 -2.50
CA VAL A 224 68.45 -31.30 -3.15
C VAL A 224 68.73 -30.80 -4.57
#